data_AF-A0A392NDA9-F1
#
_entry.id   AF-A0A392NDA9-F1
#
_cell.length_a   1.000
_cell.length_b   1.000
_cell.length_c   1.000
_cell.angle_alpha   90.00
_cell.angle_beta   90.00
_cell.angle_gamma   90.00
#
_symmetry.space_group_name_H-M   'P 1'
#
loop_
_entity.id
_entity.type
_entity.pdbx_description
1 polymer ?
#
loop_
_entity_poly.entity_id
_entity_poly.type
_entity_poly.pdbx_seq_one_letter_code
_entity_poly.pdbx_strand_id
1 'polypeptide(L)'
;KGLSIEEGESLLQRSVKLAVEARDSFRTSAKRNPGNEYRRALVAASIGSYGAYLADGSEYRGLYGPDVNLKKLKDFHRRRLQVLVEAGPDLLAFETIPNKLEAQCNLLGTVVIAVLLGTVVQLKELHTH
;
A
#
# COMPACT_ATOMS: atom_id res chain seq x y z
N LYS A 1 4.83 22.28 -13.29
CA LYS A 1 4.42 22.69 -11.93
C LYS A 1 4.06 21.42 -11.17
N GLY A 2 4.59 21.24 -9.96
CA GLY A 2 4.24 20.09 -9.10
C GLY A 2 2.95 20.34 -8.34
N LEU A 3 2.40 19.28 -7.76
CA LEU A 3 1.25 19.33 -6.84
C LEU A 3 1.72 19.77 -5.44
N SER A 4 0.84 20.45 -4.69
CA SER A 4 1.04 20.65 -3.25
C SER A 4 0.92 19.32 -2.50
N ILE A 5 1.32 19.31 -1.22
CA ILE A 5 1.16 18.14 -0.36
C ILE A 5 -0.34 17.80 -0.22
N GLU A 6 -1.17 18.80 0.01
CA GLU A 6 -2.62 18.67 0.19
C GLU A 6 -3.30 18.16 -1.08
N GLU A 7 -2.88 18.65 -2.25
CA GLU A 7 -3.38 18.14 -3.54
C GLU A 7 -2.98 16.68 -3.76
N GLY A 8 -1.73 16.33 -3.44
CA GLY A 8 -1.24 14.94 -3.50
C GLY A 8 -2.00 14.01 -2.55
N GLU A 9 -2.22 14.43 -1.31
CA GLU A 9 -2.99 13.67 -0.32
C GLU A 9 -4.45 13.47 -0.75
N SER A 10 -5.08 14.51 -1.30
CA SER A 10 -6.45 14.43 -1.83
C SER A 10 -6.57 13.39 -2.95
N LEU A 11 -5.58 13.30 -3.84
CA LEU A 11 -5.54 12.29 -4.89
C LEU A 11 -5.36 10.87 -4.34
N LEU A 12 -4.52 10.69 -3.32
CA LEU A 12 -4.36 9.40 -2.63
C LEU A 12 -5.65 8.94 -1.96
N GLN A 13 -6.38 9.85 -1.29
CA GLN A 13 -7.67 9.50 -0.69
C GLN A 13 -8.70 9.16 -1.77
N ARG A 14 -8.74 9.94 -2.85
CA ARG A 14 -9.70 9.76 -3.93
C ARG A 14 -9.49 8.43 -4.66
N SER A 15 -8.24 8.00 -4.86
CA SER A 15 -7.96 6.72 -5.53
C SER A 15 -8.52 5.54 -4.72
N VAL A 16 -8.34 5.55 -3.39
CA VAL A 16 -8.90 4.52 -2.50
C VAL A 16 -10.43 4.56 -2.49
N LYS A 17 -11.03 5.74 -2.37
CA LYS A 17 -12.49 5.89 -2.37
C LYS A 17 -13.13 5.33 -3.65
N LEU A 18 -12.55 5.61 -4.81
CA LEU A 18 -13.03 5.08 -6.08
C LEU A 18 -12.96 3.55 -6.12
N ALA A 19 -11.89 2.95 -5.60
CA ALA A 19 -11.75 1.50 -5.52
C ALA A 19 -12.79 0.88 -4.56
N VAL A 20 -13.06 1.53 -3.43
CA VAL A 20 -14.10 1.14 -2.47
C VAL A 20 -15.49 1.19 -3.09
N GLU A 21 -15.83 2.29 -3.78
CA GLU A 21 -17.11 2.45 -4.50
C GLU A 21 -17.31 1.36 -5.56
N ALA A 22 -16.25 1.03 -6.30
CA ALA A 22 -16.28 -0.05 -7.29
C ALA A 22 -16.50 -1.43 -6.66
N ARG A 23 -15.80 -1.72 -5.55
CA ARG A 23 -15.96 -2.95 -4.76
C ARG A 23 -17.39 -3.10 -4.26
N ASP A 24 -17.98 -2.03 -3.72
CA ASP A 24 -19.31 -2.07 -3.11
C ASP A 24 -20.41 -2.21 -4.19
N SER A 25 -20.21 -1.58 -5.34
CA SER A 25 -21.05 -1.76 -6.53
C SER A 25 -21.01 -3.22 -7.03
N PHE A 26 -19.82 -3.81 -7.11
CA PHE A 26 -19.64 -5.21 -7.49
C PHE A 26 -20.27 -6.18 -6.48
N ARG A 27 -20.10 -5.94 -5.17
CA ARG A 27 -20.73 -6.77 -4.14
C ARG A 27 -22.26 -6.72 -4.23
N THR A 28 -22.82 -5.57 -4.56
CA THR A 28 -24.27 -5.40 -4.71
C THR A 28 -24.82 -6.13 -5.93
N SER A 29 -24.11 -6.12 -7.07
CA SER A 29 -24.50 -6.87 -8.25
C SER A 29 -24.31 -8.39 -8.08
N ALA A 30 -23.22 -8.82 -7.44
CA ALA A 30 -22.92 -10.22 -7.18
C ALA A 30 -23.96 -10.90 -6.26
N LYS A 31 -24.54 -10.17 -5.30
CA LYS A 31 -25.65 -10.69 -4.46
C LYS A 31 -26.88 -11.12 -5.27
N ARG A 32 -27.07 -10.59 -6.47
CA ARG A 32 -28.18 -10.94 -7.36
C ARG A 32 -27.96 -12.25 -8.12
N ASN A 33 -26.75 -12.83 -8.08
CA ASN A 33 -26.43 -14.08 -8.76
C ASN A 33 -25.75 -15.09 -7.79
N PRO A 34 -26.55 -15.94 -7.11
CA PRO A 34 -26.09 -16.76 -5.99
C PRO A 34 -24.96 -17.75 -6.31
N GLY A 35 -24.75 -18.09 -7.58
CA GLY A 35 -23.71 -19.04 -8.04
C GLY A 35 -22.30 -18.45 -8.13
N ASN A 36 -22.10 -17.17 -7.84
CA ASN A 36 -20.78 -16.54 -7.91
C ASN A 36 -20.03 -16.68 -6.57
N GLU A 37 -18.99 -17.50 -6.54
CA GLU A 37 -18.12 -17.72 -5.36
C GLU A 37 -17.18 -16.54 -5.06
N TYR A 38 -16.99 -15.59 -5.99
CA TYR A 38 -16.11 -14.41 -5.83
C TYR A 38 -16.69 -13.32 -4.92
N ARG A 39 -17.31 -13.70 -3.80
CA ARG A 39 -18.09 -12.81 -2.91
C ARG A 39 -17.25 -11.81 -2.11
N ARG A 40 -15.92 -11.87 -2.16
CA ARG A 40 -15.03 -11.03 -1.35
C ARG A 40 -13.98 -10.33 -2.19
N ALA A 41 -14.41 -9.42 -3.05
CA ALA A 41 -13.50 -8.39 -3.57
C ALA A 41 -12.97 -7.57 -2.38
N LEU A 42 -11.66 -7.35 -2.34
CA LEU A 42 -10.97 -6.52 -1.35
C LEU A 42 -10.26 -5.36 -2.07
N VAL A 43 -10.10 -4.24 -1.38
CA VAL A 43 -9.36 -3.07 -1.83
C VAL A 43 -8.05 -2.99 -1.07
N ALA A 44 -6.94 -3.05 -1.80
CA ALA A 44 -5.61 -2.86 -1.27
C ALA A 44 -5.09 -1.46 -1.66
N ALA A 45 -4.73 -0.64 -0.67
CA ALA A 45 -4.00 0.59 -0.95
C ALA A 45 -2.52 0.27 -1.15
N SER A 46 -2.03 0.54 -2.37
CA SER A 46 -0.63 0.35 -2.73
C SER A 46 0.26 1.44 -2.10
N ILE A 47 1.43 1.01 -1.62
CA ILE A 47 2.47 1.84 -1.03
C ILE A 47 3.81 1.42 -1.63
N GLY A 48 4.35 2.24 -2.54
CA GLY A 48 5.66 2.01 -3.16
C GLY A 48 6.85 2.36 -2.24
N SER A 49 8.05 1.91 -2.61
CA SER A 49 9.28 2.21 -1.87
C SER A 49 9.69 3.69 -1.87
N TYR A 50 10.54 4.04 -0.92
CA TYR A 50 11.28 5.29 -0.89
C TYR A 50 12.15 5.47 -2.15
N GLY A 51 12.69 4.37 -2.70
CA GLY A 51 13.44 4.40 -3.96
C GLY A 51 12.63 4.99 -5.12
N ALA A 52 11.35 4.63 -5.24
CA ALA A 52 10.48 5.15 -6.29
C ALA A 52 10.24 6.67 -6.16
N TYR A 53 10.31 7.19 -4.94
CA TYR A 53 10.24 8.64 -4.68
C TYR A 53 11.51 9.38 -5.10
N LEU A 54 12.69 8.74 -5.02
CA LEU A 54 13.96 9.35 -5.43
C LEU A 54 14.07 9.52 -6.95
N ALA A 55 13.30 8.74 -7.73
CA ALA A 55 13.28 8.78 -9.19
C ALA A 55 14.67 8.62 -9.84
N ASP A 56 15.56 7.86 -9.20
CA ASP A 56 16.94 7.61 -9.62
C ASP A 56 17.21 6.12 -9.96
N GLY A 57 16.17 5.28 -9.98
CA GLY A 57 16.26 3.84 -10.19
C GLY A 57 16.55 3.04 -8.91
N SER A 58 16.61 3.70 -7.74
CA SER A 58 16.81 3.03 -6.45
C SER A 58 15.67 2.07 -6.09
N GLU A 59 14.50 2.18 -6.71
CA GLU A 59 13.40 1.21 -6.59
C GLU A 59 13.78 -0.20 -7.09
N TYR A 60 14.84 -0.33 -7.88
CA TYR A 60 15.36 -1.63 -8.33
C TYR A 60 16.62 -2.07 -7.57
N ARG A 61 17.35 -1.12 -6.97
CA ARG A 61 18.66 -1.38 -6.33
C ARG A 61 18.59 -1.45 -4.81
N GLY A 62 17.66 -0.72 -4.20
CA GLY A 62 17.53 -0.61 -2.74
C GLY A 62 18.66 0.16 -2.05
N LEU A 63 19.43 0.96 -2.81
CA LEU A 63 20.55 1.74 -2.30
C LEU A 63 20.16 3.22 -2.16
N TYR A 64 19.64 3.62 -1.00
CA TYR A 64 19.09 4.96 -0.78
C TYR A 64 20.12 6.00 -0.29
N GLY A 65 21.37 5.60 -0.15
CA GLY A 65 22.45 6.43 0.39
C GLY A 65 22.66 6.29 1.91
N PRO A 66 23.82 6.75 2.43
CA PRO A 66 24.25 6.51 3.80
C PRO A 66 23.41 7.22 4.87
N ASP A 67 22.78 8.35 4.52
CA ASP A 67 21.98 9.15 5.46
C ASP A 67 20.55 8.63 5.64
N VAL A 68 20.17 7.56 4.93
CA VAL A 68 18.82 6.98 5.00
C VAL A 68 18.77 5.90 6.07
N ASN A 69 18.30 6.29 7.25
CA ASN A 69 18.10 5.40 8.39
C ASN A 69 16.62 5.03 8.60
N LEU A 70 16.37 4.14 9.55
CA LEU A 70 15.03 3.63 9.88
C LEU A 70 14.05 4.76 10.25
N LYS A 71 14.51 5.77 11.00
CA LYS A 71 13.66 6.89 11.41
C LYS A 71 13.20 7.69 10.20
N LYS A 72 14.11 7.98 9.27
CA LYS A 72 13.80 8.72 8.03
C LYS A 72 12.78 7.97 7.17
N LEU A 73 12.91 6.65 7.06
CA LEU A 73 11.95 5.82 6.33
C LEU A 73 10.57 5.77 7.03
N LYS A 74 10.54 5.66 8.36
CA LYS A 74 9.28 5.75 9.14
C LYS A 74 8.60 7.09 8.94
N ASP A 75 9.37 8.18 9.02
CA ASP A 75 8.85 9.53 8.87
C ASP A 75 8.32 9.78 7.45
N PHE A 76 9.00 9.24 6.43
CA PHE A 76 8.54 9.27 5.04
C PHE A 76 7.20 8.56 4.84
N HIS A 77 7.04 7.34 5.35
CA HIS A 77 5.80 6.57 5.13
C HIS A 77 4.63 7.02 6.00
N ARG A 78 4.89 7.59 7.19
CA ARG A 78 3.85 7.85 8.20
C ARG A 78 2.67 8.63 7.66
N ARG A 79 2.90 9.77 7.00
CA ARG A 79 1.81 10.63 6.55
C ARG A 79 0.99 9.98 5.44
N ARG A 80 1.66 9.36 4.46
CA ARG A 80 1.01 8.63 3.36
C ARG A 80 0.15 7.47 3.89
N LEU A 81 0.65 6.73 4.87
CA LEU A 81 -0.10 5.65 5.51
C LEU A 81 -1.34 6.17 6.21
N GLN A 82 -1.23 7.25 6.97
CA GLN A 82 -2.38 7.85 7.65
C GLN A 82 -3.47 8.23 6.65
N VAL A 83 -3.10 8.94 5.58
CA VAL A 83 -4.02 9.39 4.52
C VAL A 83 -4.72 8.22 3.84
N LEU A 84 -3.98 7.14 3.54
CA LEU A 84 -4.55 5.94 2.91
C LEU A 84 -5.45 5.17 3.88
N VAL A 85 -5.07 5.00 5.14
CA VAL A 85 -5.89 4.32 6.15
C VAL A 85 -7.20 5.06 6.40
N GLU A 86 -7.16 6.39 6.51
CA GLU A 86 -8.35 7.24 6.66
C GLU A 86 -9.31 7.12 5.46
N ALA A 87 -8.81 6.75 4.28
CA ALA A 87 -9.64 6.54 3.10
C ALA A 87 -10.36 5.17 3.08
N GLY A 88 -10.05 4.27 4.02
CA GLY A 88 -10.79 3.03 4.28
C GLY A 88 -10.57 1.84 3.32
N PRO A 89 -9.32 1.50 2.94
CA PRO A 89 -9.04 0.25 2.22
C PRO A 89 -9.24 -0.96 3.15
N ASP A 90 -9.41 -2.15 2.58
CA ASP A 90 -9.46 -3.40 3.36
C ASP A 90 -8.06 -3.81 3.85
N LEU A 91 -7.01 -3.48 3.07
CA LEU A 91 -5.62 -3.81 3.39
C LEU A 91 -4.63 -2.81 2.80
N LEU A 92 -3.41 -2.83 3.34
CA LEU A 92 -2.27 -2.09 2.81
C LEU A 92 -1.32 -3.06 2.10
N ALA A 93 -0.90 -2.70 0.89
CA ALA A 93 0.03 -3.47 0.07
C ALA A 93 1.32 -2.67 -0.12
N PHE A 94 2.40 -3.10 0.54
CA PHE A 94 3.70 -2.49 0.34
C PHE A 94 4.38 -3.16 -0.85
N GLU A 95 4.54 -2.43 -1.95
CA GLU A 95 5.01 -3.02 -3.20
C GLU A 95 6.34 -2.45 -3.64
N THR A 96 7.14 -3.29 -4.30
CA THR A 96 8.42 -2.88 -4.89
C THR A 96 9.36 -2.29 -3.84
N ILE A 97 9.60 -3.05 -2.76
CA ILE A 97 10.49 -2.67 -1.65
C ILE A 97 11.84 -3.40 -1.77
N PRO A 98 12.82 -2.85 -2.50
CA PRO A 98 14.13 -3.50 -2.69
C PRO A 98 15.03 -3.39 -1.45
N ASN A 99 14.75 -2.48 -0.52
CA ASN A 99 15.60 -2.21 0.64
C ASN A 99 15.12 -2.94 1.89
N LYS A 100 16.02 -3.72 2.50
CA LYS A 100 15.72 -4.52 3.70
C LYS A 100 15.31 -3.67 4.92
N LEU A 101 15.95 -2.52 5.11
CA LEU A 101 15.65 -1.63 6.23
C LEU A 101 14.25 -1.01 6.10
N GLU A 102 13.86 -0.67 4.87
CA GLU A 102 12.51 -0.22 4.55
C GLU A 102 11.47 -1.32 4.74
N ALA A 103 11.74 -2.55 4.30
CA ALA A 103 10.86 -3.67 4.55
C ALA A 103 10.63 -3.91 6.06
N GLN A 104 11.69 -3.82 6.87
CA GLN A 104 11.59 -3.90 8.32
C GLN A 104 10.78 -2.75 8.93
N CYS A 105 10.97 -1.53 8.43
CA CYS A 105 10.18 -0.35 8.83
C CYS A 105 8.67 -0.61 8.66
N ASN A 106 8.28 -1.15 7.51
CA ASN A 106 6.87 -1.32 7.13
C ASN A 106 6.15 -2.42 7.91
N LEU A 107 6.88 -3.44 8.39
CA LEU A 107 6.33 -4.58 9.14
C LEU A 107 6.15 -4.31 10.65
N LEU A 108 6.81 -3.28 11.21
CA LEU A 108 6.88 -3.05 12.65
C LEU A 108 5.71 -2.23 13.24
N GLY A 109 4.67 -1.92 12.47
CA GLY A 109 3.57 -1.05 12.96
C GLY A 109 2.20 -1.22 12.31
N THR A 110 2.03 -2.13 11.35
CA THR A 110 0.81 -2.24 10.54
C THR A 110 0.57 -3.69 10.12
N VAL A 111 -0.69 -4.15 10.09
CA VAL A 111 -1.04 -5.44 9.49
C VAL A 111 -0.84 -5.34 7.97
N VAL A 112 0.28 -5.87 7.50
CA VAL A 112 0.64 -5.93 6.07
C VAL A 112 0.31 -7.32 5.54
N ILE A 113 -0.58 -7.40 4.56
CA ILE A 113 -1.00 -8.69 3.98
C ILE A 113 -0.17 -9.05 2.74
N ALA A 114 0.46 -8.08 2.08
CA ALA A 114 1.32 -8.33 0.93
C ALA A 114 2.53 -7.39 0.88
N VAL A 115 3.73 -7.99 0.90
CA VAL A 115 4.95 -7.33 0.42
C VAL A 115 5.32 -7.97 -0.91
N LEU A 116 5.20 -7.23 -2.01
CA LEU A 116 5.57 -7.72 -3.35
C LEU A 116 7.07 -7.50 -3.57
N LEU A 117 7.88 -8.50 -3.22
CA LEU A 117 9.33 -8.54 -3.49
C LEU A 117 9.58 -9.16 -4.87
N GLY A 118 9.31 -8.44 -5.95
CA GLY A 118 9.85 -8.69 -7.30
C GLY A 118 9.50 -9.99 -8.02
N THR A 119 9.07 -11.06 -7.35
CA THR A 119 8.57 -12.34 -7.87
C THR A 119 8.18 -13.19 -6.65
N VAL A 120 7.02 -13.85 -6.68
CA VAL A 120 6.42 -14.68 -5.60
C VAL A 120 5.57 -13.91 -4.58
N VAL A 121 4.27 -14.16 -4.67
CA VAL A 121 3.25 -13.85 -3.65
C VAL A 121 3.43 -14.84 -2.51
N GLN A 122 3.92 -14.39 -1.36
CA GLN A 122 3.80 -15.14 -0.10
C GLN A 122 2.68 -14.50 0.73
N LEU A 123 1.45 -14.98 0.51
CA LEU A 123 0.33 -14.73 1.42
C LEU A 123 0.64 -15.43 2.74
N LYS A 124 0.95 -14.67 3.78
CA LYS A 124 1.02 -15.22 5.15
C LYS A 124 -0.26 -14.81 5.86
N GLU A 125 -1.22 -15.74 5.93
CA GLU A 125 -2.37 -15.59 6.80
C GLU A 125 -1.88 -15.54 8.26
N LEU A 126 -2.07 -14.40 8.92
CA LEU A 126 -1.90 -14.29 10.36
C LEU A 126 -3.26 -14.60 11.00
N HIS A 127 -3.37 -15.80 11.55
CA HIS A 127 -4.41 -16.12 12.53
C HIS A 127 -4.12 -15.30 13.79
N THR A 128 -5.00 -14.37 14.12
CA THR A 128 -5.02 -13.71 15.42
C THR A 128 -5.61 -14.70 16.42
N HIS A 129 -4.82 -15.10 17.42
CA HIS A 129 -5.29 -15.81 18.61
C HIS A 129 -6.05 -14.87 19.54
#